data_AF-A0A645FBA7-F1
#
_entry.id   AF-A0A645FBA7-F1
#
_cell.length_a   1.000
_cell.length_b   1.000
_cell.length_c   1.000
_cell.angle_alpha   90.00
_cell.angle_beta   90.00
_cell.angle_gamma   90.00
#
_symmetry.space_group_name_H-M   'P 1'
#
loop_
_entity.id
_entity.type
_entity.pdbx_description
1 polymer ?
#
loop_
_entity_poly.entity_id
_entity_poly.type
_entity_poly.pdbx_seq_one_letter_code
_entity_poly.pdbx_strand_id
1 'polypeptide(L)'
;MSINLEKETEFILDNVTYRVKIRYKPFKKNISYRYKDGEFSISSPLLCSSKEIFRGLDKFAPLLIKRSKRPLPRLDNKIYILGKLYDISNNQILLSDGAIIGF
;
A
#
# COMPACT_ATOMS: atom_id res chain seq x y z
N MET A 1 -6.53 9.99 25.93
CA MET A 1 -6.39 8.58 25.51
C MET A 1 -6.89 8.45 24.08
N SER A 2 -6.03 8.09 23.14
CA SER A 2 -6.43 7.85 21.75
C SER A 2 -6.79 6.38 21.61
N ILE A 3 -8.07 6.06 21.53
CA ILE A 3 -8.54 4.68 21.27
C ILE A 3 -8.27 4.42 19.79
N ASN A 4 -7.16 3.73 19.49
CA ASN A 4 -6.93 3.18 18.16
C ASN A 4 -7.79 1.92 18.05
N LEU A 5 -8.91 2.02 17.35
CA LEU A 5 -9.76 0.88 17.07
C LEU A 5 -9.25 0.22 15.78
N GLU A 6 -8.83 -1.04 15.89
CA GLU A 6 -8.41 -1.86 14.75
C GLU A 6 -9.40 -3.00 14.55
N LYS A 7 -9.65 -3.36 13.30
CA LYS A 7 -10.50 -4.48 12.90
C LYS A 7 -9.84 -5.24 11.76
N GLU A 8 -9.81 -6.55 11.86
CA GLU A 8 -9.40 -7.44 10.78
C GLU A 8 -10.61 -8.15 10.20
N THR A 9 -10.58 -8.38 8.89
CA THR A 9 -11.67 -8.99 8.13
C THR A 9 -11.12 -9.52 6.81
N GLU A 10 -11.97 -10.26 6.09
CA GLU A 10 -11.67 -10.77 4.76
C GLU A 10 -12.46 -10.03 3.70
N PHE A 11 -11.94 -10.04 2.48
CA PHE A 11 -12.54 -9.45 1.30
C PHE A 11 -12.32 -10.38 0.11
N ILE A 12 -13.37 -10.67 -0.65
CA ILE A 12 -13.31 -11.59 -1.79
C ILE A 12 -13.44 -10.77 -3.07
N LEU A 13 -12.46 -10.92 -3.97
CA LEU A 13 -12.47 -10.33 -5.30
C LEU A 13 -12.00 -11.38 -6.30
N ASP A 14 -12.78 -11.62 -7.37
CA ASP A 14 -12.50 -12.61 -8.41
C ASP A 14 -12.16 -14.00 -7.85
N ASN A 15 -12.92 -14.46 -6.85
CA ASN A 15 -12.72 -15.72 -6.10
C ASN A 15 -11.40 -15.83 -5.33
N VAL A 16 -10.65 -14.73 -5.18
CA VAL A 16 -9.46 -14.67 -4.33
C VAL A 16 -9.82 -13.98 -3.01
N THR A 17 -9.45 -14.61 -1.89
CA THR A 17 -9.67 -14.05 -0.55
C THR A 17 -8.45 -13.23 -0.12
N TYR A 18 -8.69 -11.99 0.27
CA TYR A 18 -7.69 -11.05 0.73
C TYR A 18 -7.90 -10.69 2.19
N ARG A 19 -6.81 -10.58 2.95
CA ARG A 19 -6.85 -10.02 4.31
C ARG A 19 -7.03 -8.51 4.24
N VAL A 20 -7.84 -7.97 5.15
CA VAL A 20 -8.10 -6.54 5.27
C VAL A 20 -7.91 -6.09 6.70
N LYS A 21 -6.98 -5.15 6.90
CA LYS A 21 -6.78 -4.45 8.18
C LYS A 21 -7.38 -3.06 8.13
N ILE A 22 -8.36 -2.79 8.96
CA ILE A 22 -9.04 -1.50 9.08
C ILE A 22 -8.60 -0.82 10.36
N ARG A 23 -8.04 0.38 10.21
CA ARG A 23 -7.64 1.26 11.32
C ARG A 23 -8.53 2.49 11.37
N TYR A 24 -9.26 2.66 12.46
CA TYR A 24 -10.11 3.82 12.67
C TYR A 24 -9.33 4.95 13.35
N LYS A 25 -9.41 6.17 12.80
CA LYS A 25 -8.65 7.33 13.28
C LYS A 25 -9.60 8.51 13.58
N PRO A 26 -9.50 9.15 14.77
CA PRO A 26 -10.45 10.17 15.22
C PRO A 26 -10.44 11.48 14.41
N PHE A 27 -9.31 11.86 13.80
CA PHE A 27 -9.19 13.13 13.04
C PHE A 27 -9.05 12.94 11.52
N LYS A 28 -9.31 11.74 11.01
CA LYS A 28 -9.20 11.48 9.58
C LYS A 28 -10.48 11.92 8.87
N LYS A 29 -10.37 12.71 7.81
CA LYS A 29 -11.52 13.20 7.03
C LYS A 29 -11.98 12.21 5.96
N ASN A 30 -11.04 11.48 5.36
CA ASN A 30 -11.28 10.61 4.21
C ASN A 30 -10.84 9.17 4.50
N ILE A 31 -11.43 8.20 3.82
CA ILE A 31 -10.96 6.81 3.84
C ILE A 31 -9.76 6.71 2.88
N SER A 32 -8.70 6.03 3.31
CA SER A 32 -7.54 5.74 2.45
C SER A 32 -7.30 4.24 2.35
N TYR A 33 -7.11 3.77 1.12
CA TYR A 33 -6.93 2.36 0.79
C TYR A 33 -5.50 2.13 0.28
N ARG A 34 -4.87 1.05 0.74
CA ARG A 34 -3.56 0.60 0.27
C ARG A 34 -3.60 -0.91 0.10
N TYR A 35 -2.87 -1.42 -0.88
CA TYR A 35 -2.62 -2.85 -1.05
C TYR A 35 -1.11 -3.08 -1.09
N LYS A 36 -0.63 -4.03 -0.30
CA LYS A 36 0.80 -4.41 -0.27
C LYS A 36 0.91 -5.84 0.25
N ASP A 37 1.84 -6.61 -0.32
CA ASP A 37 2.23 -7.93 0.19
C ASP A 37 1.03 -8.90 0.42
N GLY A 38 0.01 -8.83 -0.45
CA GLY A 38 -1.18 -9.70 -0.37
C GLY A 38 -2.31 -9.18 0.53
N GLU A 39 -2.15 -8.01 1.16
CA GLU A 39 -3.09 -7.50 2.16
C GLU A 39 -3.58 -6.08 1.83
N PHE A 40 -4.86 -5.81 2.13
CA PHE A 40 -5.41 -4.46 2.12
C PHE A 40 -5.25 -3.80 3.49
N SER A 41 -4.71 -2.58 3.50
CA SER A 41 -4.68 -1.71 4.66
C SER A 41 -5.58 -0.50 4.42
N ILE A 42 -6.56 -0.33 5.29
CA ILE A 42 -7.56 0.73 5.22
C ILE A 42 -7.41 1.60 6.45
N SER A 43 -7.31 2.91 6.25
CA SER A 43 -7.49 3.87 7.35
C SER A 43 -8.80 4.61 7.14
N SER A 44 -9.66 4.60 8.14
CA SER A 44 -11.02 5.15 8.08
C SER A 44 -11.27 6.19 9.18
N PRO A 45 -12.14 7.19 8.96
CA PRO A 45 -12.69 8.00 10.05
C PRO A 45 -13.42 7.13 11.08
N LEU A 46 -13.40 7.52 12.36
CA LEU A 46 -14.01 6.73 13.44
C LEU A 46 -15.50 6.43 13.23
N LEU A 47 -16.25 7.39 12.69
CA LEU A 47 -17.70 7.30 12.48
C LEU A 47 -18.10 6.72 11.11
N CYS A 48 -17.13 6.28 10.31
CA CYS A 48 -17.41 5.77 8.97
C CYS A 48 -17.96 4.33 9.03
N SER A 49 -19.07 4.10 8.34
CA SER A 49 -19.72 2.78 8.29
C SER A 49 -18.87 1.76 7.55
N SER A 50 -18.90 0.50 8.01
CA SER A 50 -18.23 -0.60 7.28
C SER A 50 -18.72 -0.73 5.85
N LYS A 51 -20.02 -0.51 5.59
CA LYS A 51 -20.60 -0.55 4.24
C LYS A 51 -19.91 0.43 3.28
N GLU A 52 -19.63 1.65 3.75
CA GLU A 52 -18.97 2.66 2.93
C GLU A 52 -17.50 2.33 2.67
N ILE A 53 -16.81 1.78 3.69
CA ILE A 53 -15.45 1.26 3.56
C ILE A 53 -15.39 0.17 2.48
N PHE A 54 -16.27 -0.82 2.53
CA PHE A 54 -16.27 -1.92 1.55
C PHE A 54 -16.70 -1.46 0.16
N ARG A 55 -17.68 -0.55 0.04
CA ARG A 55 -18.04 0.05 -1.25
C ARG A 55 -16.85 0.75 -1.91
N GLY A 56 -16.02 1.45 -1.12
CA GLY A 56 -14.79 2.04 -1.64
C GLY A 56 -13.73 1.00 -1.96
N LEU A 57 -13.59 -0.03 -1.12
CA LEU A 57 -12.66 -1.13 -1.35
C LEU A 57 -12.97 -1.85 -2.67
N ASP A 58 -14.22 -2.22 -2.92
CA ASP A 58 -14.70 -2.81 -4.18
C ASP A 58 -14.27 -1.98 -5.39
N LYS A 59 -14.47 -0.66 -5.30
CA LYS A 59 -14.14 0.27 -6.38
C LYS A 59 -12.63 0.37 -6.65
N PHE A 60 -11.80 0.35 -5.61
CA PHE A 60 -10.37 0.64 -5.72
C PHE A 60 -9.47 -0.59 -5.75
N ALA A 61 -9.95 -1.75 -5.27
CA ALA A 61 -9.15 -2.96 -5.13
C ALA A 61 -8.47 -3.41 -6.43
N PRO A 62 -9.15 -3.49 -7.60
CA PRO A 62 -8.50 -3.91 -8.85
C PRO A 62 -7.34 -2.99 -9.24
N LEU A 63 -7.51 -1.68 -9.07
CA LEU A 63 -6.48 -0.69 -9.38
C LEU A 63 -5.28 -0.78 -8.42
N LEU A 64 -5.54 -0.98 -7.13
CA LEU A 64 -4.50 -1.11 -6.11
C LEU A 64 -3.64 -2.35 -6.34
N ILE A 65 -4.26 -3.49 -6.64
CA ILE A 65 -3.57 -4.74 -6.98
C ILE A 65 -2.75 -4.56 -8.27
N LYS A 66 -3.31 -3.95 -9.31
CA LYS A 66 -2.59 -3.68 -10.56
C LYS A 66 -1.36 -2.78 -10.34
N ARG A 67 -1.48 -1.77 -9.47
CA ARG A 67 -0.37 -0.85 -9.16
C ARG A 67 0.73 -1.52 -8.35
N SER A 68 0.42 -2.43 -7.43
CA SER A 68 1.43 -3.11 -6.62
C SER A 68 2.30 -4.08 -7.44
N LYS A 69 1.77 -4.60 -8.56
CA LYS A 69 2.51 -5.48 -9.48
C LYS A 69 3.47 -4.74 -10.40
N ARG A 70 3.47 -3.40 -10.41
CA ARG A 70 4.38 -2.65 -11.28
C ARG A 70 5.80 -2.80 -10.73
N PRO A 71 6.73 -3.41 -11.49
CA PRO A 71 8.13 -3.37 -11.10
C PRO A 71 8.55 -1.89 -10.98
N LEU A 72 9.47 -1.61 -10.05
CA LEU A 72 10.20 -0.35 -10.10
C LEU A 72 10.73 -0.16 -11.52
N PRO A 73 10.70 1.06 -12.09
CA PRO A 73 11.23 1.31 -13.42
C PRO A 73 12.72 0.96 -13.41
N ARG A 74 13.02 -0.28 -13.80
CA ARG A 74 14.36 -0.81 -14.01
C ARG A 74 14.65 -0.65 -15.48
N LEU A 75 15.71 0.08 -15.79
CA LEU A 75 16.23 0.24 -17.14
C LEU A 75 17.69 -0.23 -17.08
N ASP A 76 18.01 -1.37 -17.69
CA ASP A 76 19.37 -1.86 -17.89
C ASP A 76 20.30 -1.71 -16.67
N ASN A 77 19.97 -2.40 -15.57
CA ASN A 77 20.65 -2.31 -14.27
C ASN A 77 20.62 -0.94 -13.58
N LYS A 78 19.78 -0.01 -14.01
CA LYS A 78 19.54 1.25 -13.32
C LYS A 78 18.14 1.31 -12.74
N ILE A 79 18.00 2.01 -11.62
CA ILE A 79 16.72 2.32 -11.01
C ILE A 79 16.52 3.83 -10.93
N TYR A 80 15.31 4.29 -11.19
CA TYR A 80 14.95 5.68 -10.98
C TYR A 80 14.44 5.91 -9.56
N ILE A 81 15.17 6.69 -8.76
CA ILE A 81 14.81 7.07 -7.39
C ILE A 81 14.84 8.58 -7.30
N LEU A 82 13.70 9.19 -6.91
CA LEU A 82 13.58 10.62 -6.61
C LEU A 82 14.18 11.57 -7.67
N GLY A 83 13.96 11.28 -8.96
CA GLY A 83 14.46 12.15 -10.03
C GLY A 83 15.84 11.77 -10.58
N LYS A 84 16.50 10.76 -9.99
CA LYS A 84 17.87 10.36 -10.32
C LYS A 84 17.95 8.89 -10.71
N LEU A 85 18.80 8.57 -11.68
CA LEU A 85 19.15 7.20 -12.04
C LEU A 85 20.30 6.72 -11.15
N TYR A 86 20.16 5.52 -10.61
CA TYR A 86 21.20 4.85 -9.84
C TYR A 86 21.51 3.49 -10.44
N ASP A 87 22.79 3.17 -10.56
CA ASP A 87 23.24 1.84 -10.94
C ASP A 87 23.00 0.83 -9.80
N ILE A 88 22.54 -0.35 -10.18
CA ILE A 88 22.36 -1.51 -9.32
C ILE A 88 23.60 -2.39 -9.51
N SER A 89 24.44 -2.49 -8.49
CA SER A 89 25.60 -3.40 -8.46
C SER A 89 25.46 -4.36 -7.29
N ASN A 90 25.63 -5.67 -7.52
CA ASN A 90 25.50 -6.71 -6.49
C ASN A 90 24.19 -6.62 -5.66
N ASN A 91 23.04 -6.42 -6.31
CA ASN A 91 21.74 -6.20 -5.65
C ASN A 91 21.68 -4.99 -4.70
N GLN A 92 22.65 -4.07 -4.78
CA GLN A 92 22.74 -2.88 -3.94
C GLN A 92 22.67 -1.62 -4.79
N ILE A 93 22.14 -0.56 -4.19
CA ILE A 93 22.12 0.80 -4.72
C ILE A 93 22.84 1.71 -3.74
N LEU A 94 23.85 2.44 -4.22
CA LEU A 94 24.50 3.51 -3.46
C LEU A 94 23.83 4.85 -3.78
N LEU A 95 23.20 5.46 -2.77
CA LEU A 95 22.61 6.78 -2.88
C LEU A 95 23.68 7.88 -2.76
N SER A 96 23.33 9.08 -3.21
CA SER A 96 24.26 10.24 -3.24
C SER A 96 24.70 10.71 -1.85
N ASP A 97 23.96 10.34 -0.81
CA ASP A 97 24.24 10.60 0.61
C ASP A 97 25.05 9.48 1.27
N GLY A 98 25.45 8.45 0.51
CA GLY A 98 26.20 7.30 0.99
C GLY A 98 25.34 6.15 1.54
N ALA A 99 24.01 6.26 1.54
CA ALA A 99 23.14 5.19 1.99
C ALA A 99 23.11 4.01 0.99
N ILE A 100 23.06 2.78 1.50
CA ILE A 100 23.01 1.56 0.68
C ILE A 100 21.65 0.89 0.83
N ILE A 101 20.97 0.62 -0.29
CA ILE A 101 19.71 -0.13 -0.33
C ILE A 101 19.97 -1.48 -0.98
N GLY A 102 19.77 -2.58 -0.24
CA GLY A 102 19.82 -3.94 -0.76
C GLY A 102 18.44 -4.48 -1.14
N PHE A 103 18.39 -5.29 -2.21
CA PHE A 103 17.21 -6.07 -2.63
C PHE A 103 17.34 -7.54 -2.27
#